data_AF-A0A5R9IJQ6-F1
#
_entry.id   AF-A0A5R9IJQ6-F1
#
_cell.length_a   1.000
_cell.length_b   1.000
_cell.length_c   1.000
_cell.angle_alpha   90.00
_cell.angle_beta   90.00
_cell.angle_gamma   90.00
#
_symmetry.space_group_name_H-M   'P 1'
#
loop_
_entity.id
_entity.type
_entity.pdbx_description
1 polymer ?
#
loop_
_entity_poly.entity_id
_entity_poly.type
_entity_poly.pdbx_seq_one_letter_code
_entity_poly.pdbx_strand_id
1 'polypeptide(L)'
;MKILNVLKATALAAILSFSSMAKAELIMLLDFNALANELGDTVIEDNPATFDLGAIVPGLMVTITATPEDNYHYLDEGTGLGICDTLDGCVADPSDNANVGEGFIFEFTLDDVAFVAEGFSILVIGHDYEGGIMEGTVVAMSDGGEFMPTNDVPVYTYSEASDMFSLEVTAGEIYLASIWFDDGSLPPQGIPEPANILLMSLALIGLVASRKKMQK
;
A
#
# COMPACT_ATOMS: atom_id res chain seq x y z
N MET A 1 19.67 -47.63 -17.92
CA MET A 1 20.30 -46.48 -17.23
C MET A 1 20.00 -45.10 -17.83
N LYS A 2 19.74 -44.93 -19.14
CA LYS A 2 19.55 -43.60 -19.75
C LYS A 2 18.22 -42.90 -19.39
N ILE A 3 17.11 -43.65 -19.34
CA ILE A 3 15.76 -43.07 -19.10
C ILE A 3 15.59 -42.56 -17.66
N LEU A 4 16.10 -43.30 -16.66
CA LEU A 4 15.99 -42.91 -15.25
C LEU A 4 16.73 -41.60 -14.94
N ASN A 5 17.85 -41.33 -15.62
CA ASN A 5 18.61 -40.09 -15.46
C ASN A 5 17.92 -38.90 -16.13
N VAL A 6 17.25 -39.13 -17.26
CA VAL A 6 16.45 -38.09 -17.94
C VAL A 6 15.25 -37.71 -17.08
N LEU A 7 14.55 -38.68 -16.48
CA LEU A 7 13.43 -38.46 -15.56
C LEU A 7 13.84 -37.67 -14.31
N LYS A 8 15.01 -37.96 -13.73
CA LYS A 8 15.53 -37.19 -12.58
C LYS A 8 15.87 -35.75 -12.94
N ALA A 9 16.47 -35.52 -14.11
CA ALA A 9 16.79 -34.17 -14.57
C ALA A 9 15.53 -33.34 -14.87
N THR A 10 14.50 -33.95 -15.46
CA THR A 10 13.20 -33.29 -15.70
C THR A 10 12.42 -33.04 -14.42
N ALA A 11 12.42 -33.97 -13.47
CA ALA A 11 11.81 -33.75 -12.16
C ALA A 11 12.50 -32.62 -11.37
N LEU A 12 13.84 -32.56 -11.41
CA LEU A 12 14.59 -31.50 -10.74
C LEU A 12 14.37 -30.14 -11.43
N ALA A 13 14.31 -30.10 -12.76
CA ALA A 13 13.97 -28.89 -13.51
C ALA A 13 12.54 -28.42 -13.23
N ALA A 14 11.58 -29.34 -13.13
CA ALA A 14 10.21 -29.02 -12.75
C ALA A 14 10.13 -28.42 -11.35
N ILE A 15 10.80 -29.02 -10.35
CA ILE A 15 10.84 -28.51 -8.97
C ILE A 15 11.49 -27.11 -8.91
N LEU A 16 12.52 -26.85 -9.71
CA LEU A 16 13.20 -25.55 -9.79
C LEU A 16 12.45 -24.51 -10.62
N SER A 17 11.47 -24.91 -11.45
CA SER A 17 10.59 -23.98 -12.15
C SER A 17 9.42 -23.47 -11.31
N PHE A 18 9.24 -23.97 -10.08
CA PHE A 18 8.20 -23.49 -9.15
C PHE A 18 8.69 -22.42 -8.16
N SER A 19 9.97 -22.01 -8.19
CA SER A 19 10.55 -21.13 -7.16
C SER A 19 10.26 -19.63 -7.33
N SER A 20 9.28 -19.25 -8.12
CA SER A 20 8.83 -17.85 -8.19
C SER A 20 7.40 -17.76 -8.72
N MET A 21 6.43 -18.30 -7.99
CA MET A 21 5.13 -17.63 -8.01
C MET A 21 5.33 -16.38 -7.16
N ALA A 22 5.67 -15.26 -7.81
CA ALA A 22 5.49 -13.95 -7.22
C ALA A 22 4.00 -13.84 -6.90
N LYS A 23 3.67 -14.03 -5.62
CA LYS A 23 2.32 -13.89 -5.13
C LYS A 23 2.19 -12.39 -4.92
N ALA A 24 1.40 -11.72 -5.76
CA ALA A 24 1.01 -10.33 -5.50
C ALA A 24 0.36 -10.30 -4.11
N GLU A 25 1.09 -9.78 -3.14
CA GLU A 25 0.67 -9.65 -1.75
C GLU A 25 0.49 -8.15 -1.50
N LEU A 26 -0.68 -7.77 -0.98
CA LEU A 26 -0.93 -6.38 -0.59
C LEU A 26 -0.18 -6.10 0.70
N ILE A 27 0.70 -5.11 0.67
CA ILE A 27 1.49 -4.64 1.81
C ILE A 27 0.85 -3.35 2.33
N MET A 28 0.41 -3.37 3.59
CA MET A 28 -0.08 -2.18 4.27
C MET A 28 1.09 -1.24 4.52
N LEU A 29 0.99 -0.02 4.02
CA LEU A 29 2.01 1.01 4.20
C LEU A 29 1.75 1.85 5.44
N LEU A 30 0.53 2.34 5.57
CA LEU A 30 0.13 3.24 6.64
C LEU A 30 -1.26 2.83 7.13
N ASP A 31 -1.38 2.65 8.44
CA ASP A 31 -2.63 2.38 9.14
C ASP A 31 -2.91 3.60 10.03
N PHE A 32 -3.87 4.42 9.63
CA PHE A 32 -4.18 5.66 10.35
C PHE A 32 -4.89 5.40 11.66
N ASN A 33 -5.62 4.29 11.77
CA ASN A 33 -6.22 3.91 13.04
C ASN A 33 -5.11 3.48 14.02
N ALA A 34 -4.13 2.69 13.58
CA ALA A 34 -2.98 2.36 14.43
C ALA A 34 -2.19 3.61 14.85
N LEU A 35 -2.01 4.56 13.93
CA LEU A 35 -1.36 5.84 14.21
C LEU A 35 -2.15 6.68 15.23
N ALA A 36 -3.47 6.79 15.06
CA ALA A 36 -4.36 7.45 16.00
C ALA A 36 -4.31 6.80 17.39
N ASN A 37 -4.31 5.46 17.48
CA ASN A 37 -4.16 4.76 18.75
C ASN A 37 -2.81 5.00 19.46
N GLU A 38 -1.76 5.40 18.73
CA GLU A 38 -0.46 5.75 19.32
C GLU A 38 -0.39 7.21 19.77
N LEU A 39 -0.94 8.12 18.98
CA LEU A 39 -0.85 9.56 19.20
C LEU A 39 -2.03 10.14 20.00
N GLY A 40 -3.15 9.42 20.04
CA GLY A 40 -4.45 9.91 20.49
C GLY A 40 -5.22 10.64 19.39
N ASP A 41 -6.50 10.92 19.64
CA ASP A 41 -7.30 11.83 18.83
C ASP A 41 -6.61 13.20 18.73
N THR A 42 -6.20 13.60 17.53
CA THR A 42 -5.42 14.83 17.34
C THR A 42 -5.53 15.39 15.93
N VAL A 43 -5.39 16.70 15.83
CA VAL A 43 -5.16 17.39 14.55
C VAL A 43 -3.65 17.39 14.26
N ILE A 44 -3.27 17.14 13.01
CA ILE A 44 -1.89 17.32 12.54
C ILE A 44 -1.75 18.77 12.07
N GLU A 45 -0.89 19.54 12.72
CA GLU A 45 -0.74 20.97 12.47
C GLU A 45 -0.23 21.30 11.06
N ASP A 46 0.52 20.38 10.45
CA ASP A 46 1.09 20.52 9.12
C ASP A 46 0.10 20.03 8.04
N ASN A 47 -0.19 20.88 7.06
CA ASN A 47 -0.78 20.51 5.78
C ASN A 47 0.06 21.15 4.67
N PRO A 48 0.74 20.36 3.80
CA PRO A 48 0.73 18.90 3.75
C PRO A 48 1.48 18.21 4.91
N ALA A 49 1.02 17.01 5.30
CA ALA A 49 1.66 16.15 6.28
C ALA A 49 2.50 15.05 5.62
N THR A 50 3.73 14.82 6.08
CA THR A 50 4.62 13.77 5.56
C THR A 50 4.81 12.63 6.56
N PHE A 51 4.65 11.39 6.08
CA PHE A 51 4.77 10.16 6.84
C PHE A 51 5.93 9.31 6.30
N ASP A 52 6.81 8.87 7.21
CA ASP A 52 7.95 7.99 6.90
C ASP A 52 7.49 6.52 6.85
N LEU A 53 7.67 5.88 5.70
CA LEU A 53 7.34 4.47 5.45
C LEU A 53 8.60 3.58 5.41
N GLY A 54 9.73 4.11 5.89
CA GLY A 54 11.06 3.49 5.92
C GLY A 54 11.14 2.15 6.64
N ALA A 55 10.20 1.89 7.56
CA ALA A 55 10.09 0.59 8.24
C ALA A 55 9.70 -0.56 7.28
N ILE A 56 9.03 -0.24 6.17
CA ILE A 56 8.57 -1.19 5.17
C ILE A 56 9.51 -1.14 3.97
N VAL A 57 9.75 0.06 3.44
CA VAL A 57 10.66 0.31 2.32
C VAL A 57 11.59 1.46 2.69
N PRO A 58 12.88 1.21 2.94
CA PRO A 58 13.82 2.27 3.31
C PRO A 58 13.80 3.43 2.30
N GLY A 59 13.66 4.66 2.82
CA GLY A 59 13.65 5.89 2.01
C GLY A 59 12.29 6.23 1.39
N LEU A 60 11.26 5.39 1.53
CA LEU A 60 9.90 5.67 1.05
C LEU A 60 9.18 6.62 2.02
N MET A 61 8.62 7.69 1.49
CA MET A 61 7.75 8.60 2.23
C MET A 61 6.45 8.82 1.45
N VAL A 62 5.38 9.17 2.17
CA VAL A 62 4.14 9.67 1.59
C VAL A 62 3.85 11.05 2.17
N THR A 63 3.59 12.01 1.30
CA THR A 63 3.07 13.32 1.65
C THR A 63 1.59 13.34 1.30
N ILE A 64 0.75 13.70 2.27
CA ILE A 64 -0.69 13.79 2.13
C ILE A 64 -1.11 15.23 2.36
N THR A 65 -1.88 15.79 1.45
CA THR A 65 -2.44 17.14 1.54
C THR A 65 -3.95 17.02 1.74
N ALA A 66 -4.48 17.60 2.81
CA ALA A 66 -5.92 17.78 2.96
C ALA A 66 -6.38 18.91 2.05
N THR A 67 -7.50 18.71 1.35
CA THR A 67 -8.11 19.73 0.50
C THR A 67 -9.50 20.08 1.01
N PRO A 68 -9.92 21.36 0.99
CA PRO A 68 -9.17 22.55 0.54
C PRO A 68 -7.89 22.87 1.36
N GLU A 69 -6.97 23.66 0.80
CA GLU A 69 -5.62 23.91 1.39
C GLU A 69 -5.63 24.50 2.81
N ASP A 70 -6.72 25.17 3.21
CA ASP A 70 -6.85 25.76 4.55
C ASP A 70 -7.28 24.72 5.61
N ASN A 71 -7.59 23.49 5.21
CA ASN A 71 -7.94 22.42 6.12
C ASN A 71 -6.69 21.72 6.69
N TYR A 72 -6.92 20.94 7.74
CA TYR A 72 -5.95 20.14 8.45
C TYR A 72 -6.35 18.66 8.41
N HIS A 73 -5.41 17.81 8.77
CA HIS A 73 -5.68 16.39 8.97
C HIS A 73 -6.14 16.14 10.40
N TYR A 74 -7.17 15.32 10.56
CA TYR A 74 -7.60 14.83 11.87
C TYR A 74 -7.40 13.33 11.98
N LEU A 75 -6.75 12.87 13.05
CA LEU A 75 -6.63 11.47 13.40
C LEU A 75 -7.67 11.14 14.46
N ASP A 76 -8.53 10.18 14.15
CA ASP A 76 -9.63 9.72 15.00
C ASP A 76 -9.42 8.25 15.40
N GLU A 77 -9.36 7.99 16.72
CA GLU A 77 -9.28 6.65 17.28
C GLU A 77 -10.54 5.85 16.91
N GLY A 78 -10.32 4.79 16.13
CA GLY A 78 -11.39 3.90 15.69
C GLY A 78 -11.72 4.03 14.20
N THR A 79 -11.51 5.21 13.59
CA THR A 79 -11.85 5.42 12.17
C THR A 79 -10.66 5.69 11.26
N GLY A 80 -9.72 6.55 11.66
CA GLY A 80 -8.52 6.85 10.88
C GLY A 80 -8.37 8.34 10.55
N LEU A 81 -7.95 8.65 9.32
CA LEU A 81 -7.63 10.00 8.88
C LEU A 81 -8.87 10.70 8.29
N GLY A 82 -9.34 11.74 8.95
CA GLY A 82 -10.35 12.67 8.49
C GLY A 82 -9.77 14.03 8.11
N ILE A 83 -10.66 14.99 7.87
CA ILE A 83 -10.33 16.36 7.52
C ILE A 83 -10.97 17.27 8.56
N CYS A 84 -10.26 18.34 8.90
CA CYS A 84 -10.67 19.29 9.91
C CYS A 84 -10.46 20.70 9.40
N ASP A 85 -11.40 21.61 9.69
CA ASP A 85 -11.33 23.00 9.21
C ASP A 85 -10.54 23.93 10.16
N THR A 86 -10.18 23.47 11.36
CA THR A 86 -9.49 24.30 12.37
C THR A 86 -8.45 23.54 13.20
N LEU A 87 -7.41 24.23 13.65
CA LEU A 87 -6.41 23.65 14.58
C LEU A 87 -6.96 23.39 16.00
N ASP A 88 -7.97 24.15 16.41
CA ASP A 88 -8.40 24.25 17.81
C ASP A 88 -9.46 23.20 18.22
N GLY A 89 -10.01 22.40 17.29
CA GLY A 89 -10.94 21.36 17.68
C GLY A 89 -11.76 20.75 16.56
N CYS A 90 -11.33 19.55 16.16
CA CYS A 90 -12.14 18.53 15.52
C CYS A 90 -12.14 17.27 16.39
N VAL A 91 -12.19 17.43 17.72
CA VAL A 91 -12.16 16.28 18.61
C VAL A 91 -13.60 15.91 18.93
N ALA A 92 -14.09 14.87 18.28
CA ALA A 92 -15.43 14.28 18.41
C ALA A 92 -16.61 15.09 17.83
N ASP A 93 -16.42 15.83 16.73
CA ASP A 93 -17.50 16.33 15.89
C ASP A 93 -17.75 15.35 14.71
N PRO A 94 -19.00 14.98 14.43
CA PRO A 94 -19.33 14.20 13.23
C PRO A 94 -18.90 14.87 11.91
N SER A 95 -18.56 16.16 11.88
CA SER A 95 -17.97 16.80 10.69
C SER A 95 -16.50 16.48 10.44
N ASP A 96 -15.83 15.76 11.34
CA ASP A 96 -14.36 15.62 11.33
C ASP A 96 -13.87 14.51 10.36
N ASN A 97 -14.60 14.34 9.27
CA ASN A 97 -14.36 13.39 8.20
C ASN A 97 -14.14 14.16 6.88
N ALA A 98 -13.79 13.46 5.80
CA ALA A 98 -13.80 14.10 4.48
C ALA A 98 -15.25 14.21 3.98
N ASN A 99 -15.79 15.42 3.93
CA ASN A 99 -17.13 15.73 3.44
C ASN A 99 -17.13 16.15 1.97
N VAL A 100 -18.34 16.36 1.43
CA VAL A 100 -18.53 16.85 0.05
C VAL A 100 -17.71 18.11 -0.24
N GLY A 101 -16.84 18.02 -1.24
CA GLY A 101 -15.91 19.08 -1.66
C GLY A 101 -14.54 19.03 -0.97
N GLU A 102 -14.33 18.07 -0.08
CA GLU A 102 -13.06 17.83 0.60
C GLU A 102 -12.42 16.53 0.12
N GLY A 103 -11.13 16.37 0.41
CA GLY A 103 -10.39 15.22 -0.07
C GLY A 103 -8.91 15.22 0.28
N PHE A 104 -8.18 14.31 -0.36
CA PHE A 104 -6.77 14.09 -0.09
C PHE A 104 -5.99 14.04 -1.40
N ILE A 105 -4.82 14.67 -1.40
CA ILE A 105 -3.79 14.53 -2.44
C ILE A 105 -2.65 13.72 -1.84
N PHE A 106 -2.09 12.79 -2.61
CA PHE A 106 -1.02 11.90 -2.20
C PHE A 106 0.15 12.05 -3.17
N GLU A 107 1.33 12.22 -2.60
CA GLU A 107 2.60 12.29 -3.31
C GLU A 107 3.59 11.34 -2.64
N PHE A 108 4.16 10.40 -3.40
CA PHE A 108 5.13 9.45 -2.86
C PHE A 108 6.55 9.84 -3.29
N THR A 109 7.51 9.68 -2.40
CA THR A 109 8.93 9.87 -2.70
C THR A 109 9.75 8.69 -2.21
N LEU A 110 10.81 8.35 -2.93
CA LEU A 110 11.81 7.37 -2.55
C LEU A 110 13.18 8.03 -2.63
N ASP A 111 13.89 8.11 -1.50
CA ASP A 111 15.18 8.80 -1.39
C ASP A 111 15.13 10.24 -1.94
N ASP A 112 14.10 11.00 -1.55
CA ASP A 112 13.82 12.38 -1.97
C ASP A 112 13.54 12.57 -3.48
N VAL A 113 13.26 11.48 -4.21
CA VAL A 113 12.86 11.52 -5.63
C VAL A 113 11.40 11.08 -5.76
N ALA A 114 10.63 11.71 -6.64
CA ALA A 114 9.25 11.31 -6.93
C ALA A 114 9.17 9.82 -7.28
N PHE A 115 8.28 9.10 -6.59
CA PHE A 115 8.04 7.68 -6.76
C PHE A 115 6.62 7.47 -7.29
N VAL A 116 6.52 6.81 -8.43
CA VAL A 116 5.23 6.50 -9.05
C VAL A 116 4.66 5.24 -8.41
N ALA A 117 3.66 5.41 -7.57
CA ALA A 117 2.99 4.34 -6.85
C ALA A 117 1.93 3.63 -7.72
N GLU A 118 2.37 2.83 -8.70
CA GLU A 118 1.46 2.01 -9.51
C GLU A 118 0.70 1.00 -8.62
N GLY A 119 -0.61 0.82 -8.84
CA GLY A 119 -1.39 -0.19 -8.10
C GLY A 119 -1.60 0.13 -6.61
N PHE A 120 -1.44 1.40 -6.22
CA PHE A 120 -1.76 1.87 -4.88
C PHE A 120 -3.24 1.65 -4.55
N SER A 121 -3.54 1.21 -3.34
CA SER A 121 -4.90 1.04 -2.85
C SER A 121 -5.16 1.82 -1.57
N ILE A 122 -6.34 2.43 -1.49
CA ILE A 122 -6.86 3.05 -0.29
C ILE A 122 -7.99 2.19 0.30
N LEU A 123 -8.03 2.12 1.62
CA LEU A 123 -9.19 1.66 2.36
C LEU A 123 -9.87 2.87 2.99
N VAL A 124 -11.15 3.07 2.68
CA VAL A 124 -11.97 4.10 3.31
C VAL A 124 -12.96 3.45 4.26
N ILE A 125 -13.32 4.14 5.33
CA ILE A 125 -14.42 3.71 6.21
C ILE A 125 -15.35 4.90 6.49
N GLY A 126 -16.52 4.63 7.06
CA GLY A 126 -17.43 5.68 7.52
C GLY A 126 -17.45 5.72 9.04
N HIS A 127 -18.17 6.67 9.60
CA HIS A 127 -18.19 6.85 11.03
C HIS A 127 -18.88 5.68 11.75
N ASP A 128 -18.23 5.13 12.77
CA ASP A 128 -18.78 4.03 13.56
C ASP A 128 -20.13 4.36 14.22
N TYR A 129 -20.37 5.62 14.61
CA TYR A 129 -21.65 6.06 15.17
C TYR A 129 -22.79 6.11 14.13
N GLU A 130 -22.45 6.22 12.85
CA GLU A 130 -23.42 6.26 11.74
C GLU A 130 -23.67 4.89 11.12
N GLY A 131 -23.01 3.83 11.62
CA GLY A 131 -23.13 2.48 11.09
C GLY A 131 -22.22 2.20 9.89
N GLY A 132 -21.13 2.95 9.75
CA GLY A 132 -20.12 2.81 8.71
C GLY A 132 -20.35 3.75 7.53
N ILE A 133 -20.03 3.29 6.32
CA ILE A 133 -20.07 4.11 5.11
C ILE A 133 -21.54 4.37 4.71
N MET A 134 -21.91 5.63 4.57
CA MET A 134 -23.26 6.04 4.16
C MET A 134 -23.62 5.52 2.76
N GLU A 135 -24.87 5.04 2.61
CA GLU A 135 -25.36 4.58 1.30
C GLU A 135 -25.40 5.75 0.30
N GLY A 136 -24.79 5.56 -0.87
CA GLY A 136 -24.71 6.58 -1.90
C GLY A 136 -23.53 7.54 -1.74
N THR A 137 -22.56 7.24 -0.86
CA THR A 137 -21.26 7.92 -0.87
C THR A 137 -20.58 7.74 -2.23
N VAL A 138 -20.04 8.83 -2.77
CA VAL A 138 -19.33 8.89 -4.05
C VAL A 138 -18.08 9.74 -3.88
N VAL A 139 -16.96 9.21 -4.36
CA VAL A 139 -15.65 9.85 -4.33
C VAL A 139 -15.14 9.94 -5.76
N ALA A 140 -14.85 11.14 -6.23
CA ALA A 140 -14.21 11.38 -7.51
C ALA A 140 -12.70 11.18 -7.37
N MET A 141 -12.11 10.47 -8.33
CA MET A 141 -10.69 10.12 -8.33
C MET A 141 -9.95 10.92 -9.41
N SER A 142 -8.67 11.19 -9.21
CA SER A 142 -7.85 11.97 -10.15
C SER A 142 -7.66 11.32 -11.53
N ASP A 143 -7.91 10.02 -11.66
CA ASP A 143 -7.94 9.29 -12.95
C ASP A 143 -9.24 9.55 -13.75
N GLY A 144 -10.15 10.36 -13.21
CA GLY A 144 -11.48 10.61 -13.80
C GLY A 144 -12.49 9.50 -13.51
N GLY A 145 -12.13 8.50 -12.70
CA GLY A 145 -13.03 7.50 -12.17
C GLY A 145 -13.88 8.01 -11.01
N GLU A 146 -14.96 7.29 -10.73
CA GLU A 146 -15.78 7.47 -9.53
C GLU A 146 -15.73 6.18 -8.71
N PHE A 147 -15.42 6.34 -7.43
CA PHE A 147 -15.46 5.28 -6.43
C PHE A 147 -16.73 5.43 -5.58
N MET A 148 -17.54 4.38 -5.52
CA MET A 148 -18.76 4.34 -4.72
C MET A 148 -18.56 3.34 -3.56
N PRO A 149 -17.87 3.74 -2.49
CA PRO A 149 -17.56 2.85 -1.38
C PRO A 149 -18.83 2.35 -0.69
N THR A 150 -18.78 1.13 -0.18
CA THR A 150 -19.79 0.56 0.72
C THR A 150 -19.08 -0.22 1.82
N ASN A 151 -19.78 -0.55 2.90
CA ASN A 151 -19.22 -1.39 3.97
C ASN A 151 -18.71 -2.77 3.46
N ASP A 152 -19.25 -3.29 2.37
CA ASP A 152 -18.80 -4.54 1.75
C ASP A 152 -17.66 -4.35 0.74
N VAL A 153 -17.54 -3.15 0.16
CA VAL A 153 -16.52 -2.78 -0.83
C VAL A 153 -15.89 -1.42 -0.47
N PRO A 154 -15.05 -1.37 0.59
CA PRO A 154 -14.46 -0.13 1.08
C PRO A 154 -13.10 0.21 0.46
N VAL A 155 -12.61 -0.59 -0.49
CA VAL A 155 -11.27 -0.46 -1.07
C VAL A 155 -11.34 0.05 -2.50
N TYR A 156 -10.50 1.03 -2.82
CA TYR A 156 -10.23 1.47 -4.19
C TYR A 156 -8.77 1.21 -4.53
N THR A 157 -8.51 0.66 -5.72
CA THR A 157 -7.15 0.45 -6.25
C THR A 157 -6.94 1.35 -7.45
N TYR A 158 -6.02 2.29 -7.32
CA TYR A 158 -5.58 3.17 -8.38
C TYR A 158 -4.65 2.41 -9.34
N SER A 159 -5.04 2.34 -10.61
CA SER A 159 -4.30 1.57 -11.61
C SER A 159 -3.42 2.41 -12.54
N GLU A 160 -3.48 3.73 -12.44
CA GLU A 160 -2.73 4.61 -13.35
C GLU A 160 -1.36 5.00 -12.76
N ALA A 161 -0.36 5.11 -13.64
CA ALA A 161 0.96 5.60 -13.26
C ALA A 161 0.92 7.14 -13.20
N SER A 162 0.93 7.71 -12.00
CA SER A 162 0.99 9.16 -11.78
C SER A 162 1.89 9.49 -10.60
N ASP A 163 2.57 10.64 -10.68
CA ASP A 163 3.40 11.19 -9.59
C ASP A 163 2.52 11.73 -8.44
N MET A 164 1.24 12.03 -8.73
CA MET A 164 0.27 12.56 -7.79
C MET A 164 -1.07 11.85 -7.99
N PHE A 165 -1.69 11.46 -6.88
CA PHE A 165 -3.01 10.87 -6.84
C PHE A 165 -3.89 11.75 -5.96
N SER A 166 -5.16 11.97 -6.34
CA SER A 166 -6.08 12.68 -5.47
C SER A 166 -7.48 12.07 -5.50
N LEU A 167 -8.21 12.35 -4.44
CA LEU A 167 -9.62 12.03 -4.31
C LEU A 167 -10.37 13.24 -3.77
N GLU A 168 -11.64 13.37 -4.15
CA GLU A 168 -12.57 14.38 -3.63
C GLU A 168 -13.92 13.71 -3.39
N VAL A 169 -14.51 13.93 -2.21
CA VAL A 169 -15.84 13.41 -1.90
C VAL A 169 -16.87 14.27 -2.64
N THR A 170 -17.71 13.64 -3.44
CA THR A 170 -18.76 14.32 -4.22
C THR A 170 -20.16 14.05 -3.69
N ALA A 171 -20.33 12.96 -2.94
CA ALA A 171 -21.53 12.68 -2.16
C ALA A 171 -21.13 11.90 -0.90
N GLY A 172 -21.78 12.20 0.22
CA GLY A 172 -21.55 11.56 1.50
C GLY A 172 -20.25 11.96 2.17
N GLU A 173 -19.66 11.02 2.90
CA GLU A 173 -18.50 11.23 3.77
C GLU A 173 -17.64 9.97 3.90
N ILE A 174 -16.35 10.14 4.18
CA ILE A 174 -15.40 9.06 4.45
C ILE A 174 -14.29 9.47 5.44
N TYR A 175 -13.72 8.46 6.10
CA TYR A 175 -12.37 8.49 6.68
C TYR A 175 -11.43 7.65 5.82
N LEU A 176 -10.17 8.06 5.72
CA LEU A 176 -9.11 7.24 5.16
C LEU A 176 -8.52 6.36 6.26
N ALA A 177 -8.78 5.05 6.20
CA ALA A 177 -8.32 4.11 7.20
C ALA A 177 -6.88 3.63 6.96
N SER A 178 -6.52 3.32 5.71
CA SER A 178 -5.17 2.84 5.39
C SER A 178 -4.79 2.95 3.91
N ILE A 179 -3.47 2.87 3.69
CA ILE A 179 -2.77 2.96 2.40
C ILE A 179 -2.03 1.63 2.17
N TRP A 180 -2.16 1.05 0.97
CA TRP A 180 -1.60 -0.26 0.63
C TRP A 180 -0.95 -0.26 -0.75
N PHE A 181 0.15 -0.99 -0.94
CA PHE A 181 0.71 -1.29 -2.26
C PHE A 181 0.60 -2.78 -2.59
N ASP A 182 0.53 -3.09 -3.88
CA ASP A 182 0.92 -4.41 -4.37
C ASP A 182 2.45 -4.55 -4.24
N ASP A 183 2.95 -5.63 -3.64
CA ASP A 183 4.39 -5.94 -3.60
C ASP A 183 5.04 -5.91 -5.01
N GLY A 184 4.27 -6.14 -6.07
CA GLY A 184 4.72 -6.01 -7.44
C GLY A 184 5.07 -4.58 -7.88
N SER A 185 4.54 -3.55 -7.22
CA SER A 185 4.82 -2.13 -7.53
C SER A 185 5.96 -1.54 -6.71
N LEU A 186 6.41 -2.25 -5.67
CA LEU A 186 7.60 -1.88 -4.94
C LEU A 186 8.86 -2.21 -5.75
N PRO A 187 9.91 -1.37 -5.66
CA PRO A 187 11.20 -1.74 -6.21
C PRO A 187 11.64 -3.07 -5.59
N PRO A 188 12.31 -3.97 -6.36
CA PRO A 188 12.56 -5.32 -5.93
C PRO A 188 13.25 -5.36 -4.56
N GLN A 189 12.49 -5.76 -3.55
CA GLN A 189 13.01 -6.05 -2.23
C GLN A 189 13.97 -7.22 -2.42
N GLY A 190 15.19 -7.11 -1.89
CA GLY A 190 16.26 -8.08 -2.17
C GLY A 190 15.76 -9.52 -2.07
N ILE A 191 15.93 -10.31 -3.15
CA ILE A 191 15.41 -11.67 -3.27
C ILE A 191 15.68 -12.44 -1.96
N PRO A 192 14.67 -13.10 -1.36
CA PRO A 192 14.87 -13.85 -0.13
C PRO A 192 16.08 -14.79 -0.27
N GLU A 193 17.08 -14.59 0.59
CA GLU A 193 18.32 -15.37 0.62
C GLU A 193 18.18 -16.89 0.46
N PRO A 194 17.12 -17.59 0.96
CA PRO A 194 17.01 -19.03 0.76
C PRO A 194 17.00 -19.47 -0.71
N ALA A 195 16.43 -18.67 -1.63
CA ALA A 195 16.42 -19.02 -3.05
C ALA A 195 17.82 -18.90 -3.69
N ASN A 196 18.57 -17.85 -3.33
CA ASN A 196 19.94 -17.63 -3.79
C ASN A 196 20.89 -18.69 -3.25
N ILE A 197 20.75 -19.07 -1.98
CA ILE A 197 21.55 -20.14 -1.37
C ILE A 197 21.23 -21.47 -2.04
N LEU A 198 19.96 -21.78 -2.31
CA LEU A 198 19.58 -23.04 -2.96
C LEU A 198 20.11 -23.13 -4.40
N LEU A 199 19.98 -22.05 -5.18
CA LEU A 199 20.53 -21.95 -6.54
C LEU A 199 22.07 -22.04 -6.55
N MET A 200 22.73 -21.35 -5.63
CA MET A 200 24.19 -21.40 -5.48
C MET A 200 24.65 -22.80 -5.04
N SER A 201 23.91 -23.46 -4.14
CA SER A 201 24.15 -24.84 -3.73
C SER A 201 24.02 -25.81 -4.90
N LEU A 202 22.99 -25.64 -5.74
CA LEU A 202 22.78 -26.43 -6.95
C LEU A 202 23.89 -26.22 -7.98
N ALA A 203 24.34 -24.98 -8.18
CA ALA A 203 25.47 -24.67 -9.06
C ALA A 203 26.76 -25.33 -8.58
N LEU A 204 27.04 -25.27 -7.27
CA LEU A 204 28.20 -25.93 -6.64
C LEU A 204 28.15 -27.46 -6.79
N ILE A 205 26.98 -28.07 -6.54
CA ILE A 205 26.78 -29.52 -6.72
C ILE A 205 26.98 -29.92 -8.19
N GLY A 206 26.47 -29.13 -9.14
CA GLY A 206 26.67 -29.34 -10.57
C GLY A 206 28.15 -29.28 -10.99
N LEU A 207 28.90 -28.32 -10.46
CA LEU A 207 30.34 -28.17 -10.67
C LEU A 207 31.13 -29.38 -10.14
N VAL A 208 30.81 -29.87 -8.94
CA VAL A 208 31.46 -31.05 -8.35
C VAL A 208 31.15 -32.32 -9.14
N ALA A 209 29.90 -32.49 -9.59
CA ALA A 209 29.49 -33.63 -10.40
C ALA A 209 30.15 -33.65 -11.80
N SER A 210 30.33 -32.46 -12.41
CA SER A 210 31.05 -32.28 -13.68
C SER A 210 32.51 -32.77 -13.60
N ARG A 211 33.23 -32.40 -12.54
CA ARG A 211 34.65 -32.79 -12.36
C ARG A 211 34.84 -34.30 -12.22
N LYS A 212 33.93 -35.00 -11.54
CA LYS A 212 34.00 -36.47 -11.40
C LYS A 212 33.81 -37.24 -12.71
N LYS A 213 33.21 -36.63 -13.72
CA LYS A 213 32.95 -37.25 -15.03
C LYS A 213 34.13 -37.09 -16.01
N MET A 214 35.04 -36.15 -15.74
CA MET A 214 36.26 -35.93 -16.53
C MET A 214 37.47 -36.74 -16.05
N GLN A 215 37.39 -37.38 -14.87
CA GLN A 215 38.45 -38.24 -14.31
C GLN A 215 38.23 -39.74 -14.56
N LYS A 216 37.30 -40.09 -15.46
CA LYS A 216 37.11 -41.46 -16.00
C LYS A 216 37.25 -41.42 -17.50
#